data_AF-U9VXK4-F1
#
_entry.id   AF-U9VXK4-F1
#
_cell.length_a   1.000
_cell.length_b   1.000
_cell.length_c   1.000
_cell.angle_alpha   90.00
_cell.angle_beta   90.00
_cell.angle_gamma   90.00
#
_symmetry.space_group_name_H-M   'P 1'
#
loop_
_entity.id
_entity.type
_entity.pdbx_description
1 polymer ?
#
loop_
_entity_poly.entity_id
_entity_poly.type
_entity_poly.pdbx_seq_one_letter_code
_entity_poly.pdbx_strand_id
1 'polypeptide(L)'
;MTEGNNWDRYLAIDGKKAFHIGNVCGTCEFFFERMEGAIKSINPRDVADELNSGINALHPGFLSSLEKIIPMGEYRVLLLRIAPILVTPGDKNDYFTHEQVSLWGVDGFWGMPHFPKTEYYRLEKRILSDGQGIFEFLIPTFPHNWLDYKQVEEYASKFQQNKQPTAVALSILDIKGPATWEGEPEIWEHLCLAHYLIDGHHKVYAAANAGKKLTLVSFLAVNQGVASKEDIEKFLTTLRKI
;
A
#
# COMPACT_ATOMS: atom_id res chain seq x y z
N MET A 1 -26.45 2.88 27.04
CA MET A 1 -26.88 2.64 25.65
C MET A 1 -26.26 3.72 24.77
N THR A 2 -25.13 3.41 24.12
CA THR A 2 -24.56 4.11 22.97
C THR A 2 -23.71 3.09 22.23
N GLU A 3 -24.34 2.29 21.38
CA GLU A 3 -23.68 1.46 20.36
C GLU A 3 -23.17 2.40 19.26
N GLY A 4 -21.87 2.65 19.24
CA GLY A 4 -21.22 3.34 18.12
C GLY A 4 -20.59 2.31 17.20
N ASN A 5 -21.26 1.96 16.10
CA ASN A 5 -20.69 1.11 15.05
C ASN A 5 -19.45 1.80 14.46
N ASN A 6 -18.29 1.14 14.56
CA ASN A 6 -17.01 1.66 14.09
C ASN A 6 -16.93 1.52 12.55
N TRP A 7 -17.59 2.44 11.83
CA TRP A 7 -17.73 2.42 10.37
C TRP A 7 -16.41 2.68 9.64
N ASP A 8 -15.60 3.60 10.16
CA ASP A 8 -14.34 4.06 9.58
C ASP A 8 -13.14 3.34 10.20
N ARG A 9 -12.10 3.14 9.39
CA ARG A 9 -10.84 2.51 9.81
C ARG A 9 -9.68 3.51 9.69
N TYR A 10 -8.77 3.48 10.65
CA TYR A 10 -7.64 4.40 10.70
C TYR A 10 -6.33 3.67 10.93
N LEU A 11 -5.27 4.11 10.26
CA LEU A 11 -3.90 3.72 10.59
C LEU A 11 -3.31 4.79 11.52
N ALA A 12 -2.82 4.36 12.68
CA ALA A 12 -2.13 5.22 13.63
C ALA A 12 -0.62 4.92 13.65
N ILE A 13 0.19 5.97 13.75
CA ILE A 13 1.64 5.90 13.95
C ILE A 13 1.94 6.73 15.21
N ASP A 14 2.71 6.19 16.15
CA ASP A 14 2.96 6.82 17.46
C ASP A 14 1.67 7.30 18.17
N GLY A 15 0.60 6.51 18.08
CA GLY A 15 -0.70 6.81 18.69
C GLY A 15 -1.51 7.94 18.02
N LYS A 16 -1.02 8.54 16.94
CA LYS A 16 -1.75 9.56 16.16
C LYS A 16 -2.24 8.97 14.84
N LYS A 17 -3.50 9.24 14.49
CA LYS A 17 -4.09 8.83 13.19
C LYS A 17 -3.31 9.50 12.05
N ALA A 18 -2.63 8.68 11.25
CA ALA A 18 -1.85 9.10 10.09
C ALA A 18 -2.68 9.00 8.81
N PHE A 19 -3.51 7.97 8.70
CA PHE A 19 -4.39 7.75 7.56
C PHE A 19 -5.80 7.38 7.97
N HIS A 20 -6.77 7.89 7.24
CA HIS A 20 -8.08 7.27 7.09
C HIS A 20 -7.94 6.24 5.97
N ILE A 21 -8.24 4.98 6.22
CA ILE A 21 -7.91 3.85 5.33
C ILE A 21 -9.16 3.13 4.82
N GLY A 22 -10.26 3.87 4.68
CA GLY A 22 -11.52 3.32 4.22
C GLY A 22 -12.49 2.97 5.35
N ASN A 23 -13.58 2.32 4.93
CA ASN A 23 -14.66 1.83 5.79
C ASN A 23 -14.76 0.30 5.75
N VAL A 24 -15.62 -0.25 6.61
CA VAL A 24 -15.88 -1.69 6.73
C VAL A 24 -16.84 -2.25 5.66
N CYS A 25 -17.33 -1.43 4.73
CA CYS A 25 -18.35 -1.81 3.76
C CYS A 25 -17.74 -2.40 2.48
N GLY A 26 -18.18 -3.58 2.04
CA GLY A 26 -17.72 -4.17 0.77
C GLY A 26 -18.21 -3.43 -0.49
N THR A 27 -19.24 -2.59 -0.39
CA THR A 27 -19.86 -1.94 -1.55
C THR A 27 -19.49 -0.48 -1.76
N CYS A 28 -19.02 0.18 -0.71
CA CYS A 28 -18.43 1.50 -0.82
C CYS A 28 -17.07 1.42 -1.55
N GLU A 29 -16.70 2.52 -2.20
CA GLU A 29 -15.41 2.63 -2.89
C GLU A 29 -14.21 2.44 -1.94
N PHE A 30 -13.13 1.90 -2.49
CA PHE A 30 -11.84 1.84 -1.79
C PHE A 30 -11.24 3.25 -1.69
N PHE A 31 -10.75 3.65 -0.52
CA PHE A 31 -10.00 4.89 -0.38
C PHE A 31 -8.96 4.85 0.73
N PHE A 32 -8.00 5.76 0.62
CA PHE A 32 -7.19 6.22 1.73
C PHE A 32 -7.06 7.73 1.66
N GLU A 33 -6.86 8.35 2.82
CA GLU A 33 -6.65 9.78 2.94
C GLU A 33 -5.60 10.07 4.00
N ARG A 34 -4.60 10.88 3.64
CA ARG A 34 -3.60 11.38 4.59
C ARG A 34 -4.25 12.35 5.58
N MET A 35 -4.04 12.10 6.86
CA MET A 35 -4.44 12.98 7.96
C MET A 35 -3.26 13.87 8.41
N GLU A 36 -3.47 14.80 9.34
CA GLU A 36 -2.38 15.66 9.85
C GLU A 36 -1.39 14.92 10.76
N GLY A 37 -1.76 13.75 11.29
CA GLY A 37 -1.00 13.06 12.34
C GLY A 37 0.25 12.31 11.85
N ALA A 38 1.21 12.12 12.76
CA ALA A 38 2.40 11.25 12.67
C ALA A 38 3.17 11.25 11.34
N ILE A 39 4.37 11.83 11.38
CA ILE A 39 5.18 12.10 10.18
C ILE A 39 6.60 11.52 10.30
N LYS A 40 6.75 10.47 11.11
CA LYS A 40 8.03 9.84 11.41
C LYS A 40 8.14 8.48 10.75
N SER A 41 9.29 8.23 10.11
CA SER A 41 9.72 6.88 9.75
C SER A 41 10.05 6.08 11.00
N ILE A 42 9.79 4.78 10.97
CA ILE A 42 10.36 3.86 11.97
C ILE A 42 11.63 3.28 11.37
N ASN A 43 12.77 3.50 12.02
CA ASN A 43 14.06 2.96 11.57
C ASN A 43 14.42 1.73 12.41
N PRO A 44 14.33 0.50 11.85
CA PRO A 44 14.68 -0.72 12.55
C PRO A 44 16.20 -0.91 12.57
N ARG A 45 16.87 -0.27 13.53
CA ARG A 45 18.35 -0.27 13.65
C ARG A 45 18.96 -1.68 13.61
N ASP A 46 18.30 -2.66 14.24
CA ASP A 46 18.79 -4.04 14.34
C ASP A 46 18.89 -4.76 12.97
N VAL A 47 18.14 -4.33 11.95
CA VAL A 47 18.12 -4.95 10.60
C VAL A 47 18.43 -3.96 9.48
N ALA A 48 18.94 -2.77 9.81
CA ALA A 48 19.19 -1.72 8.84
C ALA A 48 20.17 -2.17 7.73
N ASP A 49 21.23 -2.88 8.09
CA ASP A 49 22.23 -3.36 7.12
C ASP A 49 21.67 -4.41 6.16
N GLU A 50 20.83 -5.32 6.66
CA GLU A 50 20.12 -6.31 5.84
C GLU A 50 19.14 -5.64 4.88
N LEU A 51 18.35 -4.67 5.39
CA LEU A 51 17.44 -3.89 4.55
C LEU A 51 18.18 -3.06 3.50
N ASN A 52 19.37 -2.55 3.82
CA ASN A 52 20.17 -1.74 2.90
C ASN A 52 20.86 -2.58 1.83
N SER A 53 21.23 -3.82 2.16
CA SER A 53 21.86 -4.77 1.24
C SER A 53 20.84 -5.46 0.34
N GLY A 54 19.61 -5.63 0.84
CA GLY A 54 18.57 -6.42 0.21
C GLY A 54 18.52 -7.82 0.79
N ILE A 55 17.31 -8.35 0.91
CA ILE A 55 17.06 -9.73 1.31
C ILE A 55 16.36 -10.51 0.19
N ASN A 56 16.56 -11.82 0.16
CA ASN A 56 15.96 -12.74 -0.82
C ASN A 56 15.09 -13.83 -0.16
N ALA A 57 15.11 -13.94 1.17
CA ALA A 57 14.31 -14.88 1.93
C ALA A 57 13.95 -14.29 3.30
N LEU A 58 12.76 -14.63 3.78
CA LEU A 58 12.35 -14.34 5.14
C LEU A 58 12.93 -15.42 6.05
N HIS A 59 13.68 -15.00 7.07
CA HIS A 59 14.24 -15.91 8.07
C HIS A 59 13.85 -15.46 9.47
N PRO A 60 13.75 -16.38 10.45
CA PRO A 60 13.17 -16.09 11.76
C PRO A 60 13.82 -14.91 12.49
N GLY A 61 15.15 -14.81 12.47
CA GLY A 61 15.88 -13.72 13.15
C GLY A 61 15.50 -12.32 12.63
N PHE A 62 15.40 -12.15 11.31
CA PHE A 62 14.95 -10.91 10.69
C PHE A 62 13.50 -10.58 11.05
N LEU A 63 12.61 -11.58 11.03
CA LEU A 63 11.20 -11.38 11.39
C LEU A 63 11.06 -10.95 12.85
N SER A 64 11.74 -11.61 13.79
CA SER A 64 11.71 -11.25 15.21
C SER A 64 12.20 -9.83 15.49
N SER A 65 13.14 -9.31 14.69
CA SER A 65 13.57 -7.91 14.78
C SER A 65 12.50 -6.94 14.29
N LEU A 66 11.79 -7.28 13.20
CA LEU A 66 10.70 -6.46 12.68
C LEU A 66 9.44 -6.52 13.55
N GLU A 67 9.14 -7.65 14.20
CA GLU A 67 8.02 -7.80 15.13
C GLU A 67 8.03 -6.74 16.25
N LYS A 68 9.21 -6.24 16.65
CA LYS A 68 9.35 -5.18 17.65
C LYS A 68 8.78 -3.83 17.19
N ILE A 69 8.65 -3.61 15.88
CA ILE A 69 8.19 -2.35 15.29
C ILE A 69 6.82 -2.45 14.62
N ILE A 70 6.33 -3.67 14.38
CA ILE A 70 5.00 -3.90 13.81
C ILE A 70 3.96 -3.94 14.95
N PRO A 71 2.79 -3.27 14.80
CA PRO A 71 1.73 -3.35 15.79
C PRO A 71 1.30 -4.79 16.05
N MET A 72 0.88 -5.10 17.28
CA MET A 72 0.37 -6.43 17.61
C MET A 72 -0.82 -6.80 16.71
N GLY A 73 -0.80 -7.99 16.12
CA GLY A 73 -1.83 -8.45 15.21
C GLY A 73 -1.49 -9.79 14.55
N GLU A 74 -2.45 -10.31 13.79
CA GLU A 74 -2.25 -11.47 12.93
C GLU A 74 -1.87 -11.02 11.52
N TYR A 75 -0.73 -11.50 11.03
CA TYR A 75 -0.18 -11.10 9.74
C TYR A 75 0.17 -12.30 8.86
N ARG A 76 0.03 -12.12 7.54
CA ARG A 76 0.77 -12.87 6.53
C ARG A 76 1.96 -12.03 6.10
N VAL A 77 3.17 -12.54 6.27
CA VAL A 77 4.38 -11.82 5.86
C VAL A 77 4.72 -12.21 4.42
N LEU A 78 4.78 -11.21 3.55
CA LEU A 78 5.06 -11.36 2.13
C LEU A 78 6.43 -10.78 1.81
N LEU A 79 7.17 -11.45 0.93
CA LEU A 79 8.37 -10.92 0.31
C LEU A 79 8.06 -10.69 -1.16
N LEU A 80 8.04 -9.43 -1.58
CA LEU A 80 7.55 -9.00 -2.90
C LEU A 80 8.66 -8.29 -3.67
N ARG A 81 8.65 -8.45 -5.00
CA ARG A 81 9.50 -7.68 -5.92
C ARG A 81 8.67 -6.61 -6.61
N ILE A 82 8.84 -5.36 -6.20
CA ILE A 82 7.97 -4.25 -6.63
C ILE A 82 8.69 -3.30 -7.59
N ALA A 83 7.93 -2.67 -8.49
CA ALA A 83 8.38 -1.64 -9.43
C ALA A 83 7.55 -0.36 -9.21
N PRO A 84 7.92 0.50 -8.25
CA PRO A 84 7.09 1.63 -7.87
C PRO A 84 7.06 2.72 -8.95
N ILE A 85 5.85 3.21 -9.26
CA ILE A 85 5.62 4.39 -10.11
C ILE A 85 4.99 5.47 -9.22
N LEU A 86 5.69 6.57 -9.00
CA LEU A 86 5.16 7.69 -8.22
C LEU A 86 3.98 8.33 -8.97
N VAL A 87 2.92 8.63 -8.22
CA VAL A 87 1.69 9.26 -8.71
C VAL A 87 1.32 10.40 -7.79
N THR A 88 1.10 11.57 -8.39
CA THR A 88 0.47 12.72 -7.75
C THR A 88 -1.04 12.67 -8.01
N PRO A 89 -1.90 13.06 -7.06
CA PRO A 89 -3.34 13.04 -7.28
C PRO A 89 -3.75 13.87 -8.51
N GLY A 90 -4.63 13.31 -9.34
CA GLY A 90 -5.04 13.86 -10.63
C GLY A 90 -4.18 13.46 -11.83
N ASP A 91 -3.06 12.76 -11.61
CA ASP A 91 -2.21 12.29 -12.72
C ASP A 91 -2.90 11.21 -13.56
N LYS A 92 -2.36 10.96 -14.76
CA LYS A 92 -2.82 9.92 -15.69
C LYS A 92 -2.80 8.48 -15.14
N ASN A 93 -2.05 8.25 -14.06
CA ASN A 93 -1.91 6.95 -13.40
C ASN A 93 -2.67 6.90 -12.07
N ASP A 94 -3.42 7.94 -11.73
CA ASP A 94 -4.15 8.04 -10.47
C ASP A 94 -5.39 7.14 -10.46
N TYR A 95 -5.37 6.13 -9.59
CA TYR A 95 -6.48 5.23 -9.35
C TYR A 95 -7.79 5.95 -9.07
N PHE A 96 -7.75 7.02 -8.29
CA PHE A 96 -8.95 7.70 -7.81
C PHE A 96 -9.66 8.45 -8.93
N THR A 97 -8.93 8.99 -9.91
CA THR A 97 -9.54 9.70 -11.04
C THR A 97 -9.87 8.82 -12.23
N HIS A 98 -9.31 7.61 -12.29
CA HIS A 98 -9.48 6.69 -13.41
C HIS A 98 -10.24 5.44 -12.99
N GLU A 99 -9.55 4.45 -12.41
CA GLU A 99 -10.15 3.13 -12.20
C GLU A 99 -11.31 3.14 -11.19
N GLN A 100 -11.23 3.92 -10.11
CA GLN A 100 -12.36 4.06 -9.19
C GLN A 100 -13.58 4.67 -9.88
N VAL A 101 -13.38 5.78 -10.59
CA VAL A 101 -14.45 6.48 -11.32
C VAL A 101 -15.06 5.62 -12.42
N SER A 102 -14.25 4.78 -13.07
CA SER A 102 -14.76 3.85 -14.10
C SER A 102 -15.78 2.85 -13.56
N LEU A 103 -15.74 2.52 -12.26
CA LEU A 103 -16.64 1.53 -11.66
C LEU A 103 -17.75 2.18 -10.80
N TRP A 104 -17.44 3.21 -10.02
CA TRP A 104 -18.39 3.88 -9.13
C TRP A 104 -18.95 5.20 -9.69
N GLY A 105 -18.37 5.74 -10.76
CA GLY A 105 -18.64 7.11 -11.21
C GLY A 105 -17.96 8.14 -10.29
N VAL A 106 -18.40 9.39 -10.41
CA VAL A 106 -17.99 10.48 -9.49
C VAL A 106 -19.11 10.75 -8.49
N ASP A 107 -18.76 11.33 -7.34
CA ASP A 107 -19.75 11.80 -6.38
C ASP A 107 -20.76 12.72 -7.08
N GLY A 108 -22.05 12.37 -7.02
CA GLY A 108 -23.10 13.07 -7.77
C GLY A 108 -23.37 14.50 -7.31
N PHE A 109 -22.91 14.88 -6.10
CA PHE A 109 -23.11 16.23 -5.56
C PHE A 109 -21.98 17.18 -5.97
N TRP A 110 -20.72 16.74 -5.85
CA TRP A 110 -19.55 17.57 -6.18
C TRP A 110 -19.02 17.34 -7.60
N GLY A 111 -19.31 16.19 -8.22
CA GLY A 111 -18.78 15.79 -9.52
C GLY A 111 -17.27 15.54 -9.51
N MET A 112 -16.68 15.31 -8.34
CA MET A 112 -15.23 15.20 -8.17
C MET A 112 -14.84 13.78 -7.73
N PRO A 113 -13.71 13.25 -8.25
CA PRO A 113 -13.12 12.02 -7.74
C PRO A 113 -12.58 12.16 -6.31
N HIS A 114 -12.32 11.03 -5.64
CA HIS A 114 -11.68 11.03 -4.32
C HIS A 114 -10.28 11.67 -4.37
N PHE A 115 -9.92 12.44 -3.33
CA PHE A 115 -8.61 13.08 -3.22
C PHE A 115 -7.84 12.52 -2.01
N PRO A 116 -6.77 11.74 -2.20
CA PRO A 116 -6.09 11.04 -1.11
C PRO A 116 -5.22 11.95 -0.22
N LYS A 117 -5.08 13.24 -0.54
CA LYS A 117 -4.25 14.22 0.18
C LYS A 117 -2.77 13.83 0.34
N THR A 118 -2.29 12.90 -0.47
CA THR A 118 -0.88 12.49 -0.53
C THR A 118 -0.57 11.92 -1.90
N GLU A 119 0.69 12.03 -2.30
CA GLU A 119 1.24 11.19 -3.34
C GLU A 119 1.33 9.75 -2.85
N TYR A 120 1.36 8.82 -3.79
CA TYR A 120 1.52 7.40 -3.53
C TYR A 120 2.17 6.72 -4.74
N TYR A 121 2.50 5.44 -4.62
CA TYR A 121 3.07 4.68 -5.72
C TYR A 121 2.07 3.64 -6.22
N ARG A 122 1.93 3.53 -7.54
CA ARG A 122 1.27 2.39 -8.20
C ARG A 122 2.28 1.25 -8.36
N LEU A 123 1.83 0.04 -8.06
CA LEU A 123 2.62 -1.20 -8.20
C LEU A 123 1.98 -2.08 -9.30
N GLU A 124 1.53 -3.29 -8.99
CA GLU A 124 0.82 -4.16 -9.95
C GLU A 124 -0.62 -3.65 -10.23
N LYS A 125 -0.99 -3.68 -11.51
CA LYS A 125 -2.38 -3.62 -11.99
C LYS A 125 -2.61 -4.82 -12.89
N ARG A 126 -3.65 -5.60 -12.62
CA ARG A 126 -3.99 -6.77 -13.45
C ARG A 126 -5.48 -7.05 -13.44
N ILE A 127 -6.03 -7.32 -14.62
CA ILE A 127 -7.40 -7.80 -14.78
C ILE A 127 -7.37 -9.32 -14.71
N LEU A 128 -8.22 -9.89 -13.87
CA LEU A 128 -8.43 -11.33 -13.75
C LEU A 128 -9.55 -11.77 -14.68
N SER A 129 -9.52 -13.05 -15.07
CA SER A 129 -10.44 -13.61 -16.06
C SER A 129 -11.91 -13.62 -15.64
N ASP A 130 -12.19 -13.47 -14.35
CA ASP A 130 -13.53 -13.45 -13.77
C ASP A 130 -14.12 -12.03 -13.64
N GLY A 131 -13.44 -11.00 -14.18
CA GLY A 131 -13.88 -9.60 -14.08
C GLY A 131 -13.51 -8.92 -12.76
N GLN A 132 -12.60 -9.52 -12.00
CA GLN A 132 -11.94 -8.89 -10.85
C GLN A 132 -10.70 -8.12 -11.30
N GLY A 133 -10.40 -6.99 -10.67
CA GLY A 133 -9.21 -6.16 -10.92
C GLY A 133 -8.31 -6.09 -9.70
N ILE A 134 -7.04 -6.47 -9.82
CA ILE A 134 -6.02 -6.25 -8.80
C ILE A 134 -5.44 -4.84 -8.95
N PHE A 135 -5.44 -4.10 -7.85
CA PHE A 135 -4.87 -2.77 -7.75
C PHE A 135 -3.95 -2.70 -6.53
N GLU A 136 -2.66 -2.53 -6.77
CA GLU A 136 -1.65 -2.52 -5.70
C GLU A 136 -1.06 -1.11 -5.53
N PHE A 137 -0.94 -0.70 -4.26
CA PHE A 137 -0.55 0.65 -3.87
C PHE A 137 0.55 0.58 -2.81
N LEU A 138 1.52 1.50 -2.88
CA LEU A 138 2.43 1.76 -1.79
C LEU A 138 2.29 3.23 -1.36
N ILE A 139 1.87 3.44 -0.12
CA ILE A 139 1.50 4.73 0.44
C ILE A 139 2.62 5.18 1.39
N PRO A 140 3.37 6.25 1.05
CA PRO A 140 4.41 6.76 1.93
C PRO A 140 3.80 7.47 3.14
N THR A 141 4.34 7.24 4.34
CA THR A 141 3.86 7.90 5.57
C THR A 141 4.23 9.38 5.67
N PHE A 142 5.16 9.84 4.82
CA PHE A 142 5.50 11.24 4.63
C PHE A 142 5.93 11.51 3.18
N PRO A 143 5.73 12.74 2.68
CA PRO A 143 5.96 13.08 1.28
C PRO A 143 7.45 13.07 0.89
N HIS A 144 7.72 12.95 -0.42
CA HIS A 144 9.10 12.84 -0.92
C HIS A 144 9.95 14.09 -0.66
N ASN A 145 9.33 15.26 -0.56
CA ASN A 145 10.03 16.52 -0.29
C ASN A 145 10.63 16.60 1.13
N TRP A 146 10.37 15.61 1.98
CA TRP A 146 10.98 15.48 3.32
C TRP A 146 12.17 14.52 3.32
N LEU A 147 12.49 13.92 2.17
CA LEU A 147 13.62 13.01 2.03
C LEU A 147 14.94 13.77 1.98
N ASP A 148 15.97 13.12 2.52
CA ASP A 148 17.35 13.54 2.36
C ASP A 148 17.83 13.10 0.97
N TYR A 149 17.98 14.07 0.06
CA TYR A 149 18.39 13.82 -1.31
C TYR A 149 19.77 13.16 -1.44
N LYS A 150 20.68 13.40 -0.49
CA LYS A 150 21.98 12.69 -0.49
C LYS A 150 21.77 11.19 -0.33
N GLN A 151 20.87 10.80 0.57
CA GLN A 151 20.54 9.41 0.81
C GLN A 151 19.77 8.79 -0.38
N VAL A 152 18.93 9.57 -1.06
CA VAL A 152 18.28 9.16 -2.32
C VAL A 152 19.33 8.86 -3.41
N GLU A 153 20.32 9.73 -3.58
CA GLU A 153 21.41 9.54 -4.55
C GLU A 153 22.28 8.31 -4.25
N GLU A 154 22.54 8.03 -2.97
CA GLU A 154 23.23 6.81 -2.53
C GLU A 154 22.45 5.55 -2.94
N TYR A 155 21.12 5.54 -2.76
CA TYR A 155 20.30 4.41 -3.21
C TYR A 155 20.21 4.33 -4.73
N ALA A 156 20.12 5.46 -5.44
CA ALA A 156 20.17 5.48 -6.90
C ALA A 156 21.46 4.82 -7.43
N SER A 157 22.60 5.13 -6.80
CA SER A 157 23.90 4.51 -7.10
C SER A 157 23.91 3.01 -6.82
N LYS A 158 23.30 2.57 -5.71
CA LYS A 158 23.13 1.13 -5.39
C LYS A 158 22.32 0.41 -6.48
N PHE A 159 21.24 1.00 -6.98
CA PHE A 159 20.46 0.41 -8.06
C PHE A 159 21.21 0.31 -9.39
N GLN A 160 22.11 1.26 -9.69
CA GLN A 160 23.00 1.17 -10.85
C GLN A 160 23.97 -0.02 -10.74
N GLN A 161 24.35 -0.39 -9.52
CA GLN A 161 25.18 -1.55 -9.21
C GLN A 161 24.37 -2.86 -9.06
N ASN A 162 23.12 -2.87 -9.54
CA ASN A 162 22.18 -4.00 -9.42
C ASN A 162 21.91 -4.47 -7.98
N LYS A 163 22.16 -3.62 -6.98
CA LYS A 163 21.71 -3.89 -5.61
C LYS A 163 20.20 -3.68 -5.51
N GLN A 164 19.59 -4.42 -4.59
CA GLN A 164 18.13 -4.50 -4.45
C GLN A 164 17.75 -4.28 -2.98
N PRO A 165 17.88 -3.05 -2.46
CA PRO A 165 17.52 -2.75 -1.08
C PRO A 165 16.06 -3.12 -0.80
N THR A 166 15.77 -3.38 0.46
CA THR A 166 14.46 -3.81 0.95
C THR A 166 13.77 -2.69 1.72
N ALA A 167 12.50 -2.46 1.39
CA ALA A 167 11.56 -1.63 2.14
C ALA A 167 10.64 -2.50 3.01
N VAL A 168 9.97 -1.88 4.00
CA VAL A 168 9.05 -2.56 4.92
C VAL A 168 7.72 -1.81 4.97
N ALA A 169 6.61 -2.53 4.87
CA ALA A 169 5.26 -1.96 4.92
C ALA A 169 4.28 -2.79 5.75
N LEU A 170 3.29 -2.10 6.35
CA LEU A 170 2.06 -2.70 6.86
C LEU A 170 1.02 -2.70 5.75
N SER A 171 0.30 -3.79 5.54
CA SER A 171 -0.56 -3.91 4.35
C SER A 171 -1.95 -4.38 4.69
N ILE A 172 -2.92 -3.92 3.91
CA ILE A 172 -4.33 -4.23 4.07
C ILE A 172 -4.88 -4.58 2.70
N LEU A 173 -5.64 -5.67 2.64
CA LEU A 173 -6.40 -6.07 1.46
C LEU A 173 -7.86 -5.70 1.66
N ASP A 174 -8.39 -4.90 0.74
CA ASP A 174 -9.82 -4.62 0.64
C ASP A 174 -10.36 -5.14 -0.68
N ILE A 175 -11.47 -5.88 -0.60
CA ILE A 175 -12.24 -6.30 -1.76
C ILE A 175 -13.48 -5.43 -1.79
N LYS A 176 -13.65 -4.67 -2.86
CA LYS A 176 -14.71 -3.67 -3.01
C LYS A 176 -15.39 -3.83 -4.36
N GLY A 177 -16.72 -3.87 -4.38
CA GLY A 177 -17.51 -3.88 -5.62
C GLY A 177 -18.87 -3.21 -5.39
N PRO A 178 -19.34 -2.34 -6.29
CA PRO A 178 -20.54 -1.55 -6.03
C PRO A 178 -21.76 -2.46 -5.84
N ALA A 179 -22.72 -2.01 -5.01
CA ALA A 179 -23.96 -2.75 -4.79
C ALA A 179 -24.77 -2.92 -6.08
N THR A 180 -24.63 -1.97 -7.00
CA THR A 180 -25.22 -1.93 -8.34
C THR A 180 -24.25 -1.19 -9.26
N TRP A 181 -24.14 -1.61 -10.52
CA TRP A 181 -23.36 -0.91 -11.54
C TRP A 181 -24.24 -0.57 -12.74
N GLU A 182 -23.85 0.47 -13.47
CA GLU A 182 -24.47 0.83 -14.74
C GLU A 182 -23.66 0.23 -15.91
N GLY A 183 -24.37 -0.23 -16.94
CA GLY A 183 -23.74 -0.82 -18.12
C GLY A 183 -23.08 -2.18 -17.87
N GLU A 184 -22.06 -2.49 -18.68
CA GLU A 184 -21.30 -3.74 -18.62
C GLU A 184 -19.83 -3.40 -18.30
N PRO A 185 -19.46 -3.19 -17.03
CA PRO A 185 -18.10 -2.84 -16.68
C PRO A 185 -17.15 -4.02 -16.95
N GLU A 186 -15.95 -3.73 -17.47
CA GLU A 186 -14.90 -4.73 -17.67
C GLU A 186 -14.45 -5.36 -16.34
N ILE A 187 -14.44 -4.54 -15.29
CA ILE A 187 -14.08 -4.93 -13.92
C ILE A 187 -15.26 -4.60 -13.02
N TRP A 188 -15.82 -5.58 -12.33
CA TRP A 188 -16.95 -5.39 -11.40
C TRP A 188 -16.54 -5.41 -9.92
N GLU A 189 -15.29 -5.82 -9.62
CA GLU A 189 -14.76 -5.83 -8.26
C GLU A 189 -13.27 -5.52 -8.22
N HIS A 190 -12.89 -4.67 -7.27
CA HIS A 190 -11.54 -4.19 -7.05
C HIS A 190 -10.92 -4.88 -5.84
N LEU A 191 -9.81 -5.58 -6.06
CA LEU A 191 -8.96 -6.18 -5.04
C LEU A 191 -7.81 -5.22 -4.78
N CYS A 192 -7.99 -4.35 -3.78
CA CYS A 192 -7.10 -3.26 -3.45
C CYS A 192 -6.10 -3.69 -2.36
N LEU A 193 -4.84 -3.90 -2.73
CA LEU A 193 -3.75 -4.18 -1.79
C LEU A 193 -2.98 -2.90 -1.49
N ALA A 194 -3.20 -2.34 -0.30
CA ALA A 194 -2.59 -1.09 0.13
C ALA A 194 -1.45 -1.35 1.12
N HIS A 195 -0.22 -1.02 0.73
CA HIS A 195 0.98 -1.09 1.55
C HIS A 195 1.31 0.28 2.14
N TYR A 196 1.27 0.45 3.45
CA TYR A 196 1.67 1.66 4.16
C TYR A 196 3.15 1.56 4.55
N LEU A 197 3.99 2.42 3.97
CA LEU A 197 5.44 2.34 4.07
C LEU A 197 5.94 2.76 5.46
N ILE A 198 6.56 1.81 6.16
CA ILE A 198 7.10 2.01 7.51
C ILE A 198 8.58 2.41 7.46
N ASP A 199 9.34 1.72 6.61
CA ASP A 199 10.77 1.96 6.35
C ASP A 199 11.06 1.88 4.85
N GLY A 200 11.97 2.73 4.39
CA GLY A 200 12.52 2.66 3.04
C GLY A 200 12.03 3.75 2.08
N HIS A 201 11.53 4.87 2.58
CA HIS A 201 11.04 5.99 1.75
C HIS A 201 12.09 6.48 0.75
N HIS A 202 13.35 6.65 1.16
CA HIS A 202 14.44 7.00 0.24
C HIS A 202 14.72 5.91 -0.79
N LYS A 203 14.63 4.62 -0.39
CA LYS A 203 14.85 3.46 -1.27
C LYS A 203 13.78 3.40 -2.36
N VAL A 204 12.51 3.54 -1.97
CA VAL A 204 11.35 3.50 -2.86
C VAL A 204 11.36 4.68 -3.81
N TYR A 205 11.61 5.89 -3.31
CA TYR A 205 11.67 7.09 -4.14
C TYR A 205 12.83 7.02 -5.15
N ALA A 206 14.02 6.58 -4.72
CA ALA A 206 15.15 6.35 -5.63
C ALA A 206 14.84 5.28 -6.68
N ALA A 207 14.14 4.19 -6.30
CA ALA A 207 13.73 3.14 -7.22
C ALA A 207 12.75 3.65 -8.27
N ALA A 208 11.76 4.44 -7.86
CA ALA A 208 10.77 5.04 -8.75
C ALA A 208 11.44 5.99 -9.76
N ASN A 209 12.31 6.88 -9.29
CA ASN A 209 13.06 7.80 -10.15
C ASN A 209 13.99 7.07 -11.14
N ALA A 210 14.58 5.95 -10.73
CA ALA A 210 15.47 5.16 -11.57
C ALA A 210 14.75 4.15 -12.48
N GLY A 211 13.43 3.97 -12.35
CA GLY A 211 12.67 2.91 -13.02
C GLY A 211 13.15 1.51 -12.63
N LYS A 212 13.56 1.33 -11.36
CA LYS A 212 14.18 0.09 -10.85
C LYS A 212 13.25 -0.62 -9.89
N LYS A 213 13.43 -1.94 -9.82
CA LYS A 213 12.72 -2.80 -8.87
C LYS A 213 13.46 -2.85 -7.55
N LEU A 214 12.71 -2.90 -6.44
CA LEU A 214 13.22 -3.15 -5.10
C LEU A 214 12.47 -4.30 -4.42
N THR A 215 12.96 -4.75 -3.27
CA THR A 215 12.29 -5.76 -2.46
C THR A 215 11.39 -5.07 -1.44
N LEU A 216 10.21 -5.64 -1.18
CA LEU A 216 9.27 -5.18 -0.15
C LEU A 216 8.94 -6.33 0.79
N VAL A 217 9.15 -6.12 2.08
CA VAL A 217 8.58 -6.96 3.14
C VAL A 217 7.25 -6.36 3.54
N SER A 218 6.17 -7.09 3.29
CA SER A 218 4.80 -6.63 3.50
C SER A 218 4.14 -7.46 4.58
N PHE A 219 3.78 -6.83 5.70
CA PHE A 219 2.96 -7.43 6.76
C PHE A 219 1.49 -7.25 6.43
N LEU A 220 0.89 -8.21 5.73
CA LEU A 220 -0.53 -8.17 5.38
C LEU A 220 -1.38 -8.52 6.60
N ALA A 221 -2.12 -7.55 7.12
CA ALA A 221 -2.99 -7.70 8.26
C ALA A 221 -4.20 -8.57 7.90
N VAL A 222 -4.44 -9.61 8.69
CA VAL A 222 -5.49 -10.60 8.41
C VAL A 222 -6.88 -10.13 8.85
N ASN A 223 -6.96 -9.33 9.91
CA ASN A 223 -8.24 -8.97 10.56
C ASN A 223 -8.56 -7.45 10.48
N GLN A 224 -7.88 -6.71 9.61
CA GLN A 224 -8.03 -5.24 9.51
C GLN A 224 -8.61 -4.80 8.15
N GLY A 225 -8.64 -5.70 7.17
CA GLY A 225 -9.24 -5.51 5.85
C GLY A 225 -10.75 -5.80 5.82
N VAL A 226 -11.39 -5.49 4.69
CA VAL A 226 -12.72 -6.03 4.38
C VAL A 226 -12.64 -7.48 3.93
N ALA A 227 -11.49 -7.89 3.37
CA ALA A 227 -11.25 -9.27 2.96
C ALA A 227 -11.28 -10.24 4.16
N SER A 228 -11.95 -11.39 3.98
CA SER A 228 -11.89 -12.50 4.91
C SER A 228 -10.53 -13.22 4.88
N LYS A 229 -10.31 -14.17 5.79
CA LYS A 229 -9.09 -15.00 5.76
C LYS A 229 -9.03 -15.84 4.49
N GLU A 230 -10.15 -16.40 4.07
CA GLU A 230 -10.28 -17.17 2.84
C GLU A 230 -9.99 -16.31 1.61
N ASP A 231 -10.49 -15.07 1.59
CA ASP A 231 -10.20 -14.11 0.52
C ASP A 231 -8.71 -13.79 0.44
N ILE A 232 -8.05 -13.59 1.59
CA ILE A 232 -6.60 -13.37 1.64
C ILE A 232 -5.88 -14.57 1.06
N GLU A 233 -6.18 -15.80 1.48
CA GLU A 233 -5.53 -17.00 0.95
C GLU A 233 -5.77 -17.16 -0.56
N LYS A 234 -6.99 -16.91 -1.04
CA LYS A 234 -7.30 -16.90 -2.49
C LYS A 234 -6.44 -15.85 -3.20
N PHE A 235 -6.40 -14.62 -2.70
CA PHE A 235 -5.63 -13.53 -3.29
C PHE A 235 -4.12 -13.84 -3.33
N LEU A 236 -3.57 -14.43 -2.27
CA LEU A 236 -2.16 -14.82 -2.19
C LEU A 236 -1.75 -15.84 -3.26
N THR A 237 -2.69 -16.65 -3.78
CA THR A 237 -2.42 -17.57 -4.91
C THR A 237 -2.27 -16.83 -6.24
N THR A 238 -2.80 -15.60 -6.33
CA THR A 238 -2.73 -14.75 -7.53
C THR A 238 -1.49 -13.85 -7.53
N LEU A 239 -0.90 -13.57 -6.37
CA LEU A 239 0.30 -12.75 -6.25
C LEU A 239 1.54 -13.49 -6.75
N ARG A 240 2.39 -12.79 -7.52
CA ARG A 240 3.71 -13.30 -7.90
C ARG A 240 4.68 -13.09 -6.74
N LYS A 241 5.03 -14.18 -6.07
CA LYS A 241 6.10 -14.18 -5.06
C LYS A 241 7.48 -14.20 -5.75
N ILE A 242 8.51 -13.72 -5.04
CA ILE A 242 9.92 -13.77 -5.49
C ILE A 242 10.35 -15.21 -5.74
#